data_AF-A0A414SS71-F1
#
_entry.id   AF-A0A414SS71-F1
#
_cell.length_a   1.000
_cell.length_b   1.000
_cell.length_c   1.000
_cell.angle_alpha   90.00
_cell.angle_beta   90.00
_cell.angle_gamma   90.00
#
_symmetry.space_group_name_H-M   'P 1'
#
loop_
_entity.id
_entity.type
_entity.pdbx_description
1 polymer ?
#
loop_
_entity_poly.entity_id
_entity_poly.type
_entity_poly.pdbx_seq_one_letter_code
_entity_poly.pdbx_strand_id
1 'polypeptide(L)'
;MWKDNDDKIMGILDSIETQNKGCFPVVCPICGEKDGHLYFHRNRDGDEKGSMWVWCGKCYHFAHALCRLPKWWKNLDKINFEELTSYPNHLEENKFCIDEWINKLNALYNH
;
A
#
# COMPACT_ATOMS: atom_id res chain seq x y z
N MET A 1 -0.01 11.19 -15.30
CA MET A 1 0.52 9.87 -15.71
C MET A 1 1.37 9.34 -14.58
N TRP A 2 1.18 8.07 -14.20
CA TRP A 2 1.96 7.41 -13.15
C TRP A 2 3.42 7.21 -13.57
N LYS A 3 4.33 7.23 -12.58
CA LYS A 3 5.79 7.17 -12.75
C LYS A 3 6.36 6.05 -11.89
N ASP A 4 7.06 5.11 -12.50
CA ASP A 4 7.69 3.94 -11.86
C ASP A 4 9.22 3.98 -11.93
N ASN A 5 9.79 5.15 -12.21
CA ASN A 5 11.21 5.33 -12.50
C ASN A 5 12.04 5.85 -11.30
N ASP A 6 11.46 5.91 -10.10
CA ASP A 6 12.16 6.36 -8.88
C ASP A 6 11.85 5.40 -7.71
N ASP A 7 12.81 4.52 -7.42
CA ASP A 7 12.71 3.48 -6.40
C ASP A 7 12.58 4.05 -4.97
N LYS A 8 12.84 5.35 -4.76
CA LYS A 8 12.65 5.98 -3.44
C LYS A 8 11.21 5.85 -2.94
N ILE A 9 10.22 5.68 -3.83
CA ILE A 9 8.82 5.45 -3.44
C ILE A 9 8.66 4.22 -2.54
N MET A 10 9.54 3.23 -2.66
CA MET A 10 9.57 2.02 -1.82
C MET A 10 9.85 2.33 -0.34
N GLY A 11 10.46 3.49 -0.03
CA GLY A 11 10.67 3.94 1.36
C GLY A 11 9.37 4.18 2.14
N ILE A 12 8.20 4.16 1.49
CA ILE A 12 6.90 4.11 2.18
C ILE A 12 6.79 2.84 3.05
N LEU A 13 7.42 1.72 2.65
CA LEU A 13 7.39 0.46 3.41
C LEU A 13 8.06 0.58 4.78
N ASP A 14 9.10 1.39 4.91
CA ASP A 14 9.81 1.63 6.16
C ASP A 14 8.86 2.18 7.25
N SER A 15 7.76 2.83 6.86
CA SER A 15 6.74 3.33 7.79
C SER A 15 5.93 2.21 8.47
N ILE A 16 5.93 1.00 7.90
CA ILE A 16 5.34 -0.20 8.54
C ILE A 16 6.38 -0.96 9.36
N GLU A 17 7.62 -1.00 8.90
CA GLU A 17 8.68 -1.77 9.56
C GLU A 17 9.26 -1.08 10.81
N THR A 18 9.19 0.25 10.88
CA THR A 18 9.75 1.02 12.00
C THR A 18 8.72 1.32 13.09
N GLN A 19 9.18 1.35 14.36
CA GLN A 19 8.35 1.61 15.54
C GLN A 19 7.71 3.02 15.58
N ASN A 20 8.04 3.90 14.63
CA ASN A 20 7.35 5.16 14.40
C ASN A 20 6.15 4.92 13.49
N LYS A 21 5.08 4.43 14.11
CA LYS A 21 3.75 4.09 13.59
C LYS A 21 3.09 5.29 12.89
N GLY A 22 3.55 5.66 11.71
CA GLY A 22 2.86 6.63 10.87
C GLY A 22 1.48 6.08 10.52
N CYS A 23 0.41 6.81 10.85
CA CYS A 23 -0.89 6.54 10.26
C CYS A 23 -0.84 6.95 8.78
N PHE A 24 -1.21 6.04 7.89
CA PHE A 24 -1.43 6.35 6.50
C PHE A 24 -2.53 7.43 6.36
N PRO A 25 -2.38 8.38 5.42
CA PRO A 25 -1.27 8.50 4.49
C PRO A 25 0.02 9.01 5.15
N VAL A 26 1.16 8.49 4.70
CA VAL A 26 2.49 8.88 5.17
C VAL A 26 3.07 10.02 4.33
N VAL A 27 4.19 10.58 4.78
CA VAL A 27 4.96 11.54 3.99
C VAL A 27 5.66 10.81 2.85
N CYS A 28 5.42 11.26 1.62
CA CYS A 28 6.04 10.69 0.43
C CYS A 28 7.55 10.95 0.43
N PRO A 29 8.40 9.91 0.29
CA PRO A 29 9.86 10.06 0.32
C PRO A 29 10.43 10.78 -0.91
N ILE A 30 9.63 10.95 -1.97
CA ILE A 30 10.06 11.64 -3.21
C ILE A 30 9.74 13.12 -3.16
N CYS A 31 8.49 13.49 -2.85
CA CYS A 31 8.03 14.89 -2.93
C CYS A 31 7.80 15.57 -1.57
N GLY A 32 7.85 14.84 -0.45
CA GLY A 32 7.63 15.39 0.89
C GLY A 32 6.17 15.69 1.24
N GLU A 33 5.22 15.44 0.34
CA GLU A 33 3.78 15.61 0.61
C GLU A 33 3.20 14.46 1.42
N LYS A 34 2.24 14.75 2.30
CA LYS A 34 1.53 13.74 3.09
C LYS A 34 0.38 13.10 2.29
N ASP A 35 0.76 12.24 1.36
CA ASP A 35 -0.16 11.52 0.45
C ASP A 35 0.52 10.24 -0.08
N GLY A 36 1.32 9.57 0.77
CA GLY A 36 1.95 8.29 0.49
C GLY A 36 1.10 7.14 1.02
N HIS A 37 0.87 6.13 0.18
CA HIS A 37 -0.07 5.04 0.44
C HIS A 37 0.58 3.69 0.20
N LEU A 38 0.03 2.67 0.86
CA LEU A 38 0.43 1.28 0.70
C LEU A 38 -0.82 0.41 0.66
N TYR A 39 -0.80 -0.61 -0.19
CA TYR A 39 -1.76 -1.69 -0.14
C TYR A 39 -1.11 -3.02 -0.48
N PHE A 40 -1.59 -4.07 0.16
CA PHE A 40 -1.28 -5.43 -0.26
C PHE A 40 -2.57 -6.21 -0.53
N HIS A 41 -2.50 -7.08 -1.53
CA HIS A 41 -3.59 -7.95 -1.89
C HIS A 41 -3.11 -9.40 -1.98
N ARG A 42 -3.69 -10.29 -1.19
CA ARG A 42 -3.49 -11.74 -1.27
C ARG A 42 -4.28 -12.28 -2.46
N ASN A 43 -3.64 -13.04 -3.34
CA ASN A 43 -4.29 -13.52 -4.57
C ASN A 43 -5.41 -14.54 -4.31
N ARG A 44 -5.24 -15.33 -3.25
CA ARG A 44 -6.21 -16.34 -2.82
C ARG A 44 -6.15 -16.51 -1.32
N ASP A 45 -7.29 -16.69 -0.68
CA ASP A 45 -7.35 -17.00 0.75
C ASP A 45 -6.49 -18.21 1.11
N GLY A 46 -5.64 -18.03 2.12
CA GLY A 46 -4.69 -19.05 2.58
C GLY A 46 -3.39 -19.16 1.78
N ASP A 47 -3.25 -18.50 0.63
CA ASP A 47 -1.96 -18.44 -0.11
C ASP A 47 -1.05 -17.39 0.50
N GLU A 48 0.24 -17.67 0.69
CA GLU A 48 1.22 -16.69 1.15
C GLU A 48 1.59 -15.67 0.07
N LYS A 49 1.24 -15.90 -1.20
CA LYS A 49 1.56 -14.98 -2.30
C LYS A 49 0.51 -13.88 -2.47
N GLY A 50 1.00 -12.69 -2.76
CA GLY A 50 0.18 -11.54 -3.11
C GLY A 50 0.95 -10.52 -3.93
N SER A 51 0.31 -9.38 -4.09
CA SER A 51 0.86 -8.20 -4.72
C SER A 51 0.87 -7.03 -3.75
N MET A 52 1.79 -6.10 -3.99
CA MET A 52 2.03 -4.91 -3.21
C MET A 52 2.00 -3.70 -4.12
N TRP A 53 1.40 -2.61 -3.65
CA TRP A 53 1.44 -1.31 -4.27
C TRP A 53 1.88 -0.27 -3.24
N VAL A 54 2.88 0.52 -3.59
CA VAL A 54 3.17 1.80 -2.92
C VAL A 54 2.95 2.91 -3.93
N TRP A 55 2.33 4.00 -3.53
CA TRP A 55 2.11 5.12 -4.44
C TRP A 55 1.93 6.45 -3.71
N CYS A 56 2.03 7.55 -4.46
CA CYS A 56 1.71 8.87 -3.97
C CYS A 56 0.74 9.60 -4.91
N GLY A 57 -0.40 10.06 -4.36
CA GLY A 57 -1.44 10.77 -5.11
C GLY A 57 -1.02 12.19 -5.56
N LYS A 58 0.03 12.78 -4.97
CA LYS A 58 0.53 14.12 -5.35
C LYS A 58 1.55 14.09 -6.48
N CYS A 59 2.59 13.27 -6.37
CA CYS A 59 3.68 13.25 -7.35
C CYS A 59 3.52 12.15 -8.41
N TYR A 60 2.51 11.29 -8.26
CA TYR A 60 2.18 10.18 -9.13
C TYR A 60 3.30 9.15 -9.29
N HIS A 61 4.22 9.07 -8.33
CA HIS A 61 5.17 7.97 -8.30
C HIS A 61 4.53 6.74 -7.66
N PHE A 62 4.88 5.56 -8.15
CA PHE A 62 4.38 4.29 -7.64
C PHE A 62 5.40 3.18 -7.86
N ALA A 63 5.24 2.09 -7.12
CA ALA A 63 5.85 0.82 -7.43
C ALA A 63 4.84 -0.30 -7.17
N HIS A 64 4.95 -1.36 -7.95
CA HIS A 64 4.14 -2.56 -7.83
C HIS A 64 5.04 -3.79 -7.91
N ALA A 65 4.87 -4.73 -6.99
CA ALA A 65 5.65 -5.97 -6.97
C ALA A 65 4.84 -7.13 -6.41
N LEU A 66 5.27 -8.35 -6.75
CA LEU A 66 4.83 -9.55 -6.07
C LEU A 66 5.52 -9.65 -4.71
N CYS A 67 4.79 -10.08 -3.70
CA CYS A 67 5.30 -10.22 -2.34
C CYS A 67 4.74 -11.49 -1.67
N ARG A 68 5.33 -11.83 -0.52
CA ARG A 68 4.75 -12.79 0.42
C ARG A 68 4.09 -12.04 1.57
N LEU A 69 2.86 -12.42 1.90
CA LEU A 69 2.06 -11.77 2.92
C LEU A 69 1.98 -12.61 4.19
N PRO A 70 2.08 -11.98 5.38
CA PRO A 70 1.88 -12.66 6.66
C PRO A 70 0.52 -13.36 6.72
N LYS A 71 0.42 -14.48 7.43
CA LYS A 71 -0.83 -15.26 7.52
C LYS A 71 -2.02 -14.47 8.08
N TRP A 72 -1.76 -13.48 8.93
CA TRP A 72 -2.79 -12.61 9.50
C TRP A 72 -3.31 -11.53 8.54
N TRP A 73 -2.63 -11.29 7.40
CA TRP A 73 -3.04 -10.29 6.44
C TRP A 73 -4.40 -10.61 5.83
N LYS A 74 -5.27 -9.61 5.79
CA LYS A 74 -6.60 -9.68 5.18
C LYS A 74 -6.78 -8.56 4.16
N ASN A 75 -7.28 -8.93 2.98
CA ASN A 75 -7.64 -7.98 1.93
C ASN A 75 -8.78 -7.07 2.41
N LEU A 76 -8.87 -5.87 1.85
CA LEU A 76 -10.05 -5.02 2.03
C LEU A 76 -11.13 -5.46 1.04
N ASP A 77 -12.28 -5.92 1.55
CA ASP A 77 -13.41 -6.46 0.75
C ASP A 77 -13.92 -5.50 -0.33
N LYS A 78 -13.75 -4.18 -0.13
CA LYS A 78 -14.17 -3.15 -1.07
C LYS A 78 -13.34 -3.15 -2.37
N ILE A 79 -12.11 -3.67 -2.33
CA ILE A 79 -11.21 -3.68 -3.47
C ILE A 79 -11.53 -4.88 -4.36
N ASN A 80 -12.05 -4.61 -5.55
CA ASN A 80 -12.33 -5.64 -6.53
C ASN A 80 -11.04 -6.12 -7.19
N PHE A 81 -10.74 -7.42 -7.07
CA PHE A 81 -9.55 -8.02 -7.66
C PHE A 81 -9.48 -7.85 -9.19
N GLU A 82 -10.62 -7.90 -9.88
CA GLU A 82 -10.67 -7.79 -11.35
C GLU A 82 -10.31 -6.39 -11.87
N GLU A 83 -10.39 -5.37 -11.01
CA GLU A 83 -10.04 -3.97 -11.34
C GLU A 83 -8.58 -3.64 -10.98
N LEU A 84 -7.87 -4.58 -10.33
CA LEU A 84 -6.47 -4.39 -10.00
C LEU A 84 -5.57 -4.56 -11.22
N THR A 85 -4.71 -3.57 -11.42
CA THR A 85 -3.64 -3.60 -12.42
C THR A 85 -2.31 -3.24 -11.75
N SER A 86 -1.21 -3.27 -12.49
CA SER A 86 0.07 -2.75 -11.97
C SER A 86 -0.02 -1.26 -11.61
N TYR A 87 -0.85 -0.49 -12.30
CA TYR A 87 -1.08 0.92 -12.01
C TYR A 87 -2.10 1.10 -10.87
N PRO A 88 -1.85 2.00 -9.90
CA PRO A 88 -2.68 2.13 -8.72
C PRO A 88 -3.95 2.98 -8.95
N ASN A 89 -4.52 3.02 -10.16
CA ASN A 89 -5.68 3.88 -10.47
C ASN A 89 -6.88 3.54 -9.57
N HIS A 90 -7.31 2.28 -9.57
CA HIS A 90 -8.41 1.82 -8.73
C HIS A 90 -8.12 1.95 -7.23
N LEU A 91 -6.84 1.81 -6.84
CA LEU A 91 -6.42 1.98 -5.45
C LEU A 91 -6.46 3.46 -5.03
N GLU A 92 -6.03 4.38 -5.89
CA GLU A 92 -6.07 5.82 -5.64
C GLU A 92 -7.51 6.31 -5.45
N GLU A 93 -8.45 5.82 -6.25
CA GLU A 93 -9.89 6.11 -6.11
C GLU A 93 -10.44 5.66 -4.74
N ASN A 94 -9.82 4.66 -4.12
CA ASN A 94 -10.23 4.07 -2.86
C ASN A 94 -9.27 4.38 -1.69
N LYS A 95 -8.31 5.30 -1.88
CA LYS A 95 -7.17 5.48 -0.96
C LYS A 95 -7.55 5.75 0.49
N PHE A 96 -8.62 6.52 0.73
CA PHE A 96 -9.07 6.80 2.09
C PHE A 96 -9.52 5.52 2.82
N CYS A 97 -10.28 4.66 2.16
CA CYS A 97 -10.72 3.38 2.74
C CYS A 97 -9.54 2.43 2.95
N ILE A 98 -8.57 2.47 2.04
CA ILE A 98 -7.33 1.69 2.15
C ILE A 98 -6.52 2.15 3.35
N ASP A 99 -6.25 3.45 3.47
CA ASP A 99 -5.46 4.03 4.56
C ASP A 99 -6.08 3.68 5.92
N GLU A 100 -7.40 3.81 6.07
CA GLU A 100 -8.13 3.40 7.27
C GLU A 100 -7.96 1.90 7.57
N TRP A 101 -8.06 1.05 6.55
CA TRP A 101 -7.91 -0.40 6.70
C TRP A 101 -6.49 -0.79 7.11
N ILE A 102 -5.46 -0.21 6.46
CA ILE A 102 -4.06 -0.47 6.79
C ILE A 102 -3.74 -0.02 8.20
N ASN A 103 -4.21 1.17 8.60
CA ASN A 103 -4.05 1.69 9.95
C ASN A 103 -4.69 0.75 10.99
N LYS A 104 -5.88 0.21 10.69
CA LYS A 104 -6.55 -0.78 11.55
C LYS A 104 -5.78 -2.08 11.66
N LEU A 105 -5.26 -2.63 10.54
CA LEU A 105 -4.46 -3.86 10.56
C LEU A 105 -3.16 -3.67 11.35
N ASN A 106 -2.46 -2.55 11.14
CA ASN A 106 -1.23 -2.23 11.87
C ASN A 106 -1.47 -2.15 13.38
N ALA A 107 -2.60 -1.58 13.81
CA ALA A 107 -2.97 -1.51 15.22
C ALA A 107 -3.27 -2.89 15.85
N LEU A 108 -3.71 -3.86 15.06
CA LEU A 108 -4.11 -5.19 15.54
C LEU A 108 -2.96 -6.21 15.60
N TYR A 109 -1.98 -6.11 14.69
CA TYR A 109 -1.04 -7.21 14.45
C TYR A 109 0.45 -6.84 14.62
N ASN A 110 0.80 -5.56 14.81
CA ASN A 110 2.18 -5.14 15.08
C ASN A 110 2.40 -4.87 16.58
N HIS A 111 2.31 -5.94 17.39
CA HIS A 111 2.66 -5.97 18.82
C HIS A 111 3.98 -6.71 19.05
#